data_AF-A0A268TWH7-F1
#
_entry.id   AF-A0A268TWH7-F1
#
_cell.length_a   1.000
_cell.length_b   1.000
_cell.length_c   1.000
_cell.angle_alpha   90.00
_cell.angle_beta   90.00
_cell.angle_gamma   90.00
#
_symmetry.space_group_name_H-M   'P 1'
#
loop_
_entity.id
_entity.type
_entity.pdbx_description
1 polymer ?
#
loop_
_entity_poly.entity_id
_entity_poly.type
_entity_poly.pdbx_seq_one_letter_code
_entity_poly.pdbx_strand_id
1 'polypeptide(L)'
;MTINAKRRIFLSVFAFDSRFDYQSGYLRYDIDYKEDDTLLDFLGKIPTGDFGNKEFGYDKEFLHLRINDKCVFDNLKVSELVKHFGNAWIIDPLSKKYAKKDLLLNYEVALSFYEGFFASASFIYPSEKEELKNFLSMNFIADHHDEDYFGDGFFLYLKWLMARHPMQKRHILKTMASKKGGIMSYTPTASLMYPPSNSIDVEIENLQTLFLNASKCPVKKGEWVGLGNKIECKYKLKPSFKLPNVTEKSRCPIMSGKM
;
A
#
# COMPACT_ATOMS: atom_id res chain seq x y z
N MET A 1 -9.04 -40.99 21.18
CA MET A 1 -10.20 -40.14 20.83
C MET A 1 -9.74 -38.70 20.95
N THR A 2 -9.20 -38.13 19.87
CA THR A 2 -8.72 -36.74 19.88
C THR A 2 -9.95 -35.86 19.72
N ILE A 3 -10.29 -35.11 20.75
CA ILE A 3 -11.32 -34.08 20.67
C ILE A 3 -10.80 -33.07 19.65
N ASN A 4 -11.30 -33.12 18.41
CA ASN A 4 -11.01 -32.10 17.41
C ASN A 4 -11.62 -30.80 17.95
N ALA A 5 -10.79 -29.95 18.54
CA ALA A 5 -11.20 -28.61 18.93
C ALA A 5 -11.82 -27.95 17.70
N LYS A 6 -13.08 -27.52 17.83
CA LYS A 6 -13.82 -26.95 16.72
C LYS A 6 -13.16 -25.64 16.31
N ARG A 7 -12.55 -25.63 15.12
CA ARG A 7 -11.83 -24.49 14.57
C ARG A 7 -12.82 -23.53 13.94
N ARG A 8 -12.90 -22.34 14.53
CA ARG A 8 -13.92 -21.35 14.22
C ARG A 8 -13.31 -19.96 14.19
N ILE A 9 -13.77 -19.16 13.24
CA ILE A 9 -13.49 -17.73 13.15
C ILE A 9 -14.77 -16.95 13.44
N PHE A 10 -14.67 -15.99 14.35
CA PHE A 10 -15.67 -14.97 14.63
C PHE A 10 -15.44 -13.81 13.66
N LEU A 11 -16.25 -13.76 12.61
CA LEU A 11 -16.09 -12.86 11.50
C LEU A 11 -17.00 -11.64 11.65
N SER A 12 -16.46 -10.45 11.45
CA SER A 12 -17.19 -9.23 11.11
C SER A 12 -16.76 -8.79 9.72
N VAL A 13 -17.65 -8.86 8.74
CA VAL A 13 -17.34 -8.56 7.34
C VAL A 13 -18.09 -7.33 6.87
N PHE A 14 -17.36 -6.42 6.21
CA PHE A 14 -17.93 -5.21 5.64
C PHE A 14 -18.96 -5.54 4.55
N ALA A 15 -20.14 -4.97 4.68
CA ALA A 15 -21.25 -5.14 3.75
C ALA A 15 -21.65 -3.78 3.17
N PHE A 16 -21.62 -3.68 1.84
CA PHE A 16 -21.89 -2.45 1.10
C PHE A 16 -22.21 -2.78 -0.36
N ASP A 17 -23.08 -2.00 -1.00
CA ASP A 17 -23.41 -2.20 -2.40
C ASP A 17 -23.82 -0.85 -2.98
N SER A 18 -22.99 -0.31 -3.87
CA SER A 18 -23.17 1.02 -4.43
C SER A 18 -24.45 1.17 -5.29
N ARG A 19 -25.14 0.07 -5.58
CA ARG A 19 -26.40 0.06 -6.34
C ARG A 19 -27.61 0.45 -5.48
N PHE A 20 -27.47 0.41 -4.16
CA PHE A 20 -28.55 0.64 -3.23
C PHE A 20 -28.20 1.78 -2.26
N ASP A 21 -29.21 2.54 -1.87
CA ASP A 21 -29.08 3.60 -0.89
C ASP A 21 -29.27 3.04 0.52
N TYR A 22 -28.33 2.22 0.98
CA TYR A 22 -28.28 1.72 2.36
C TYR A 22 -26.97 2.10 3.05
N GLN A 23 -27.03 2.26 4.37
CA GLN A 23 -25.83 2.51 5.19
C GLN A 23 -24.94 1.27 5.23
N SER A 24 -23.66 1.44 4.88
CA SER A 24 -22.65 0.40 5.06
C SER A 24 -22.62 -0.09 6.50
N GLY A 25 -22.36 -1.39 6.70
CA GLY A 25 -22.29 -1.99 8.02
C GLY A 25 -21.41 -3.23 8.06
N TYR A 26 -21.46 -3.94 9.19
CA TYR A 26 -20.77 -5.21 9.36
C TYR A 26 -21.77 -6.33 9.62
N LEU A 27 -21.68 -7.39 8.82
CA LEU A 27 -22.37 -8.65 9.06
C LEU A 27 -21.48 -9.55 9.92
N ARG A 28 -22.09 -10.29 10.85
CA ARG A 28 -21.36 -11.11 11.82
C ARG A 28 -21.68 -12.59 11.63
N TYR A 29 -20.63 -13.41 11.56
CA TYR A 29 -20.74 -14.84 11.33
C TYR A 29 -19.77 -15.65 12.19
N ASP A 30 -20.19 -16.86 12.53
CA ASP A 30 -19.34 -17.89 13.14
C ASP A 30 -19.06 -18.96 12.08
N ILE A 31 -17.88 -18.94 11.49
CA ILE A 31 -17.54 -19.81 10.37
C ILE A 31 -16.50 -20.84 10.81
N ASP A 32 -16.83 -22.11 10.64
CA ASP A 32 -15.92 -23.22 10.90
C ASP A 32 -14.95 -23.39 9.72
N TYR A 33 -13.68 -23.69 10.00
CA TYR A 33 -12.64 -23.90 8.98
C TYR A 33 -11.84 -25.20 9.20
N LYS A 34 -11.23 -25.71 8.12
CA LYS A 34 -10.35 -26.89 8.08
C LYS A 34 -8.88 -26.47 7.99
N GLU A 35 -7.95 -27.34 8.38
CA GLU A 35 -6.49 -27.01 8.37
C GLU A 35 -6.00 -26.51 7.02
N ASP A 36 -6.52 -27.10 5.94
CA ASP A 36 -6.09 -26.87 4.56
C ASP A 36 -6.97 -25.88 3.81
N ASP A 37 -7.97 -25.27 4.46
CA ASP A 37 -8.72 -24.20 3.81
C ASP A 37 -7.79 -23.03 3.48
N THR A 38 -7.89 -22.53 2.26
CA THR A 38 -7.29 -21.26 1.85
C THR A 38 -8.22 -20.09 2.16
N LEU A 39 -7.71 -18.86 2.11
CA LEU A 39 -8.51 -17.66 2.29
C LEU A 39 -9.67 -17.61 1.28
N LEU A 40 -9.44 -18.00 0.03
CA LEU A 40 -10.47 -18.10 -1.01
C LEU A 40 -11.56 -19.12 -0.63
N ASP A 41 -11.17 -20.30 -0.14
CA ASP A 41 -12.12 -21.31 0.33
C ASP A 41 -12.96 -20.79 1.51
N PHE A 42 -12.33 -20.03 2.41
CA PHE A 42 -13.01 -19.44 3.56
C PHE A 42 -14.02 -18.36 3.16
N LEU A 43 -13.64 -17.45 2.26
CA LEU A 43 -14.54 -16.41 1.73
C LEU A 43 -15.74 -17.04 1.01
N GLY A 44 -15.51 -18.15 0.30
CA GLY A 44 -16.58 -18.94 -0.35
C GLY A 44 -17.58 -19.58 0.60
N LYS A 45 -17.27 -19.69 1.89
CA LYS A 45 -18.18 -20.22 2.93
C LYS A 45 -19.03 -19.17 3.61
N ILE A 46 -18.76 -17.88 3.37
CA ILE A 46 -19.53 -16.78 3.97
C ILE A 46 -20.98 -16.88 3.47
N PRO A 47 -21.98 -16.94 4.36
CA PRO A 47 -23.38 -16.98 3.96
C PRO A 47 -23.74 -15.73 3.17
N THR A 48 -24.32 -15.90 1.98
CA THR A 48 -24.63 -14.75 1.11
C THR A 48 -26.01 -14.16 1.35
N GLY A 49 -26.85 -14.80 2.17
CA GLY A 49 -28.27 -14.47 2.32
C GLY A 49 -28.55 -13.07 2.87
N ASP A 50 -27.64 -12.51 3.66
CA ASP A 50 -27.79 -11.20 4.30
C ASP A 50 -27.11 -10.06 3.49
N PHE A 51 -26.42 -10.39 2.40
CA PHE A 51 -25.75 -9.41 1.54
C PHE A 51 -26.70 -8.80 0.50
N GLY A 52 -26.33 -7.62 -0.01
CA GLY A 52 -27.03 -6.98 -1.12
C GLY A 52 -27.16 -7.90 -2.33
N ASN A 53 -28.39 -8.06 -2.84
CA ASN A 53 -28.73 -9.03 -3.89
C ASN A 53 -28.42 -10.51 -3.57
N LYS A 54 -28.31 -10.87 -2.28
CA LYS A 54 -28.04 -12.25 -1.81
C LYS A 54 -26.73 -12.85 -2.34
N GLU A 55 -25.76 -12.00 -2.60
CA GLU A 55 -24.45 -12.36 -3.15
C GLU A 55 -23.37 -11.58 -2.42
N PHE A 56 -22.31 -12.25 -2.00
CA PHE A 56 -21.14 -11.61 -1.38
C PHE A 56 -20.10 -11.24 -2.44
N GLY A 57 -19.72 -9.96 -2.50
CA GLY A 57 -18.76 -9.43 -3.47
C GLY A 57 -17.30 -9.55 -3.00
N TYR A 58 -16.52 -10.39 -3.68
CA TYR A 58 -15.06 -10.41 -3.56
C TYR A 58 -14.42 -10.89 -4.88
N ASP A 59 -13.17 -10.53 -5.09
CA ASP A 59 -12.41 -10.93 -6.28
C ASP A 59 -11.82 -12.33 -6.06
N LYS A 60 -12.10 -13.26 -6.98
CA LYS A 60 -11.67 -14.66 -6.91
C LYS A 60 -10.31 -14.91 -7.56
N GLU A 61 -9.85 -13.98 -8.40
CA GLU A 61 -8.58 -14.07 -9.10
C GLU A 61 -7.49 -13.34 -8.31
N PHE A 62 -7.80 -12.16 -7.76
CA PHE A 62 -6.86 -11.32 -7.04
C PHE A 62 -7.43 -10.90 -5.68
N LEU A 63 -7.01 -11.59 -4.62
CA LEU A 63 -7.48 -11.30 -3.26
C LEU A 63 -6.92 -9.97 -2.77
N HIS A 64 -7.74 -8.93 -2.81
CA HIS A 64 -7.37 -7.57 -2.41
C HIS A 64 -8.27 -7.14 -1.25
N LEU A 65 -7.90 -7.47 -0.01
CA LEU A 65 -8.70 -7.17 1.18
C LEU A 65 -7.85 -6.85 2.39
N ARG A 66 -8.50 -6.45 3.48
CA ARG A 66 -7.88 -6.27 4.80
C ARG A 66 -8.41 -7.30 5.78
N ILE A 67 -7.53 -7.83 6.62
CA ILE A 67 -7.87 -8.59 7.82
C ILE A 67 -7.29 -7.84 9.02
N ASN A 68 -8.13 -7.39 9.95
CA ASN A 68 -7.72 -6.62 11.13
C ASN A 68 -6.75 -5.47 10.76
N ASP A 69 -7.18 -4.64 9.80
CA ASP A 69 -6.46 -3.50 9.23
C ASP A 69 -5.17 -3.81 8.45
N LYS A 70 -4.77 -5.08 8.31
CA LYS A 70 -3.63 -5.48 7.45
C LYS A 70 -4.09 -5.90 6.06
N CYS A 71 -3.49 -5.32 5.02
CA CYS A 71 -3.70 -5.73 3.65
C CYS A 71 -3.19 -7.15 3.41
N VAL A 72 -4.00 -8.00 2.81
CA VAL A 72 -3.65 -9.36 2.41
C VAL A 72 -3.88 -9.44 0.90
N PHE A 73 -2.82 -9.83 0.18
CA PHE A 73 -2.80 -9.92 -1.28
C PHE A 73 -2.78 -11.36 -1.81
N ASP A 74 -2.45 -12.33 -0.94
CA ASP A 74 -2.20 -13.72 -1.30
C ASP A 74 -3.30 -14.67 -0.80
N ASN A 75 -3.49 -15.78 -1.52
CA ASN A 75 -4.39 -16.85 -1.09
C ASN A 75 -3.73 -17.77 -0.05
N LEU A 76 -3.53 -17.25 1.15
CA LEU A 76 -2.86 -17.94 2.26
C LEU A 76 -3.75 -19.00 2.91
N LYS A 77 -3.15 -19.93 3.65
CA LYS A 77 -3.91 -20.88 4.47
C LYS A 77 -4.59 -20.16 5.64
N VAL A 78 -5.84 -20.51 5.92
CA VAL A 78 -6.59 -19.98 7.08
C VAL A 78 -5.89 -20.29 8.39
N SER A 79 -5.29 -21.47 8.50
CA SER A 79 -4.51 -21.88 9.69
C SER A 79 -3.29 -20.97 9.94
N GLU A 80 -2.66 -20.43 8.90
CA GLU A 80 -1.56 -19.47 9.01
C GLU A 80 -2.07 -18.08 9.40
N LEU A 81 -3.16 -17.64 8.77
CA LEU A 81 -3.83 -16.38 9.10
C LEU A 81 -4.30 -16.38 10.55
N VAL A 82 -4.86 -17.48 11.06
CA VAL A 82 -5.30 -17.60 12.46
C VAL A 82 -4.13 -17.53 13.44
N LYS A 83 -2.96 -18.09 13.11
CA LYS A 83 -1.77 -17.96 13.96
C LYS A 83 -1.33 -16.51 14.12
N HIS A 84 -1.56 -15.67 13.10
CA HIS A 84 -1.17 -14.26 13.12
C HIS A 84 -2.26 -13.34 13.67
N PHE A 85 -3.49 -13.46 13.16
CA PHE A 85 -4.62 -12.58 13.45
C PHE A 85 -5.52 -13.07 14.60
N GLY A 86 -5.34 -14.30 15.07
CA GLY A 86 -6.25 -14.95 16.01
C GLY A 86 -7.53 -15.44 15.33
N ASN A 87 -8.57 -15.71 16.13
CA ASN A 87 -9.86 -16.23 15.65
C ASN A 87 -10.92 -15.14 15.45
N ALA A 88 -10.64 -13.88 15.77
CA ALA A 88 -11.59 -12.77 15.60
C ALA A 88 -11.12 -11.90 14.44
N TRP A 89 -11.85 -11.94 13.33
CA TRP A 89 -11.46 -11.27 12.08
C TRP A 89 -12.45 -10.17 11.75
N ILE A 90 -11.93 -8.99 11.47
CA ILE A 90 -12.62 -7.91 10.77
C ILE A 90 -12.10 -7.92 9.34
N ILE A 91 -12.99 -8.15 8.37
CA ILE A 91 -12.65 -8.13 6.95
C ILE A 91 -13.24 -6.88 6.30
N ASP A 92 -12.36 -6.09 5.69
CA ASP A 92 -12.69 -4.86 4.97
C ASP A 92 -12.18 -4.91 3.53
N PRO A 93 -12.78 -4.17 2.58
CA PRO A 93 -12.14 -3.89 1.29
C PRO A 93 -10.82 -3.13 1.53
N LEU A 94 -9.89 -3.16 0.55
CA LEU A 94 -8.67 -2.33 0.65
C LEU A 94 -8.99 -0.85 0.87
N SER A 95 -10.06 -0.35 0.23
CA SER A 95 -10.56 1.00 0.41
C SER A 95 -12.10 1.03 0.49
N LYS A 96 -12.62 1.50 1.62
CA LYS A 96 -14.07 1.76 1.80
C LYS A 96 -14.56 2.88 0.89
N LYS A 97 -13.73 3.89 0.62
CA LYS A 97 -14.04 5.03 -0.28
C LYS A 97 -14.31 4.56 -1.72
N TYR A 98 -13.57 3.55 -2.18
CA TYR A 98 -13.72 2.99 -3.52
C TYR A 98 -14.43 1.63 -3.51
N ALA A 99 -15.14 1.26 -2.45
CA ALA A 99 -15.90 0.03 -2.43
C ALA A 99 -17.04 0.11 -3.47
N LYS A 100 -17.18 -0.94 -4.28
CA LYS A 100 -18.29 -1.13 -5.23
C LYS A 100 -19.34 -2.03 -4.61
N LYS A 101 -18.90 -3.18 -4.11
CA LYS A 101 -19.74 -4.19 -3.48
C LYS A 101 -18.92 -5.02 -2.50
N ASP A 102 -19.22 -4.91 -1.22
CA ASP A 102 -18.54 -5.58 -0.12
C ASP A 102 -17.02 -5.40 -0.18
N LEU A 103 -16.27 -6.42 -0.60
CA LEU A 103 -14.82 -6.36 -0.74
C LEU A 103 -14.35 -5.94 -2.15
N LEU A 104 -15.25 -5.92 -3.15
CA LEU A 104 -14.93 -5.49 -4.51
C LEU A 104 -14.76 -3.97 -4.58
N LEU A 105 -13.69 -3.53 -5.25
CA LEU A 105 -13.41 -2.12 -5.50
C LEU A 105 -13.96 -1.66 -6.85
N ASN A 106 -14.22 -0.36 -6.94
CA ASN A 106 -14.54 0.35 -8.17
C ASN A 106 -13.26 0.97 -8.74
N TYR A 107 -12.49 0.18 -9.48
CA TYR A 107 -11.25 0.66 -10.09
C TYR A 107 -11.50 1.71 -11.17
N GLU A 108 -12.65 1.71 -11.83
CA GLU A 108 -13.00 2.72 -12.81
C GLU A 108 -13.10 4.11 -12.17
N VAL A 109 -13.73 4.21 -11.00
CA VAL A 109 -13.80 5.46 -10.24
C VAL A 109 -12.42 5.88 -9.75
N ALA A 110 -11.60 4.93 -9.28
CA ALA A 110 -10.21 5.23 -8.88
C ALA A 110 -9.35 5.71 -10.06
N LEU A 111 -9.54 5.15 -11.26
CA LEU A 111 -8.84 5.55 -12.48
C LEU A 111 -9.17 6.96 -12.93
N SER A 112 -10.41 7.43 -12.69
CA SER A 112 -10.85 8.76 -13.12
C SER A 112 -10.00 9.89 -12.52
N PHE A 113 -9.42 9.66 -11.33
CA PHE A 113 -8.47 10.57 -10.69
C PHE A 113 -7.25 10.91 -11.57
N TYR A 114 -6.85 10.00 -12.47
CA TYR A 114 -5.67 10.15 -13.33
C TYR A 114 -5.99 10.64 -14.75
N GLU A 115 -7.25 10.93 -15.08
CA GLU A 115 -7.64 11.38 -16.43
C GLU A 115 -6.90 12.63 -16.88
N GLY A 116 -6.72 13.61 -15.98
CA GLY A 116 -5.96 14.83 -16.28
C GLY A 116 -4.49 14.56 -16.64
N PHE A 117 -3.86 13.58 -15.97
CA PHE A 117 -2.51 13.15 -16.32
C PHE A 117 -2.48 12.54 -17.73
N PHE A 118 -3.38 11.60 -18.01
CA PHE A 118 -3.45 10.94 -19.33
C PHE A 118 -3.77 11.91 -20.46
N ALA A 119 -4.61 12.92 -20.22
CA ALA A 119 -4.89 13.97 -21.20
C ALA A 119 -3.63 14.79 -21.56
N SER A 120 -2.71 14.98 -20.62
CA SER A 120 -1.46 15.72 -20.83
C SER A 120 -0.31 14.86 -21.39
N ALA A 121 -0.42 13.53 -21.30
CA ALA A 121 0.64 12.58 -21.59
C ALA A 121 0.38 11.82 -22.90
N SER A 122 0.36 12.55 -24.03
CA SER A 122 0.05 12.00 -25.37
C SER A 122 1.00 10.91 -25.88
N PHE A 123 2.11 10.67 -25.19
CA PHE A 123 3.08 9.61 -25.51
C PHE A 123 2.67 8.23 -24.97
N ILE A 124 1.67 8.15 -24.09
CA ILE A 124 1.20 6.90 -23.48
C ILE A 124 0.24 6.20 -24.43
N TYR A 125 0.51 4.94 -24.76
CA TYR A 125 -0.40 4.15 -25.58
C TYR A 125 -1.62 3.67 -24.79
N PRO A 126 -2.78 3.40 -25.43
CA PRO A 126 -3.97 2.90 -24.73
C PRO A 126 -3.72 1.65 -23.89
N SER A 127 -2.92 0.69 -24.38
CA SER A 127 -2.54 -0.51 -23.61
C SER A 127 -1.71 -0.17 -22.37
N GLU A 128 -0.86 0.84 -22.45
CA GLU A 128 -0.05 1.30 -21.32
C GLU A 128 -0.89 2.08 -20.31
N LYS A 129 -1.98 2.73 -20.75
CA LYS A 129 -2.96 3.34 -19.84
C LYS A 129 -3.68 2.26 -19.02
N GLU A 130 -4.13 1.18 -19.68
CA GLU A 130 -4.82 0.07 -19.00
C GLU A 130 -3.93 -0.62 -17.96
N GLU A 131 -2.62 -0.67 -18.20
CA GLU A 131 -1.64 -1.25 -17.28
C GLU A 131 -1.68 -0.64 -15.87
N LEU A 132 -2.12 0.62 -15.72
CA LEU A 132 -2.26 1.27 -14.41
C LEU A 132 -3.15 0.45 -13.46
N LYS A 133 -4.15 -0.27 -13.97
CA LYS A 133 -5.04 -1.12 -13.16
C LYS A 133 -4.28 -2.13 -12.30
N ASN A 134 -3.17 -2.66 -12.81
CA ASN A 134 -2.33 -3.65 -12.12
C ASN A 134 -1.56 -3.04 -10.93
N PHE A 135 -1.49 -1.72 -10.84
CA PHE A 135 -0.80 -1.02 -9.76
C PHE A 135 -1.76 -0.38 -8.75
N LEU A 136 -3.01 -0.12 -9.12
CA LEU A 136 -3.93 0.68 -8.30
C LEU A 136 -4.18 0.12 -6.90
N SER A 137 -4.18 -1.19 -6.73
CA SER A 137 -4.37 -1.82 -5.41
C SER A 137 -3.34 -1.32 -4.39
N MET A 138 -2.12 -1.01 -4.84
CA MET A 138 -1.05 -0.50 -3.98
C MET A 138 -1.33 0.91 -3.44
N ASN A 139 -2.15 1.72 -4.13
CA ASN A 139 -2.56 3.03 -3.62
C ASN A 139 -3.38 2.93 -2.34
N PHE A 140 -3.99 1.78 -2.09
CA PHE A 140 -4.93 1.58 -0.99
C PHE A 140 -4.30 0.85 0.20
N ILE A 141 -2.97 0.65 0.23
CA ILE A 141 -2.30 0.00 1.35
C ILE A 141 -2.22 0.94 2.55
N ALA A 142 -1.79 2.17 2.34
CA ALA A 142 -1.89 3.24 3.32
C ALA A 142 -3.22 4.00 3.12
N ASP A 143 -3.97 4.16 4.20
CA ASP A 143 -5.32 4.72 4.21
C ASP A 143 -5.38 6.19 4.70
N HIS A 144 -4.25 6.76 5.10
CA HIS A 144 -4.13 8.05 5.78
C HIS A 144 -3.47 9.13 4.93
N HIS A 145 -3.42 8.93 3.61
CA HIS A 145 -2.90 9.95 2.71
C HIS A 145 -3.90 11.07 2.46
N ASP A 146 -3.39 12.28 2.22
CA ASP A 146 -4.19 13.41 1.75
C ASP A 146 -4.91 13.06 0.45
N GLU A 147 -6.08 13.65 0.22
CA GLU A 147 -6.88 13.38 -1.00
C GLU A 147 -6.15 13.75 -2.30
N ASP A 148 -5.17 14.64 -2.21
CA ASP A 148 -4.33 15.03 -3.33
C ASP A 148 -3.17 14.07 -3.62
N TYR A 149 -2.90 13.10 -2.72
CA TYR A 149 -1.80 12.15 -2.87
C TYR A 149 -2.04 11.25 -4.08
N PHE A 150 -1.04 11.19 -4.97
CA PHE A 150 -1.21 10.48 -6.23
C PHE A 150 -1.20 8.95 -6.08
N GLY A 151 -0.70 8.42 -4.97
CA GLY A 151 -0.73 6.99 -4.65
C GLY A 151 0.51 6.21 -5.08
N ASP A 152 0.87 5.23 -4.26
CA ASP A 152 2.10 4.43 -4.40
C ASP A 152 2.11 3.62 -5.69
N GLY A 153 0.98 2.98 -6.01
CA GLY A 153 0.78 2.26 -7.26
C GLY A 153 0.96 3.15 -8.48
N PHE A 154 0.44 4.39 -8.44
CA PHE A 154 0.66 5.32 -9.52
C PHE A 154 2.14 5.70 -9.67
N PHE A 155 2.89 5.89 -8.58
CA PHE A 155 4.34 6.13 -8.68
C PHE A 155 5.11 4.95 -9.27
N LEU A 156 4.75 3.72 -8.92
CA LEU A 156 5.34 2.51 -9.49
C LEU A 156 4.97 2.34 -10.97
N TYR A 157 3.74 2.70 -11.35
CA TYR A 157 3.32 2.80 -12.74
C TYR A 157 4.14 3.83 -13.53
N LEU A 158 4.37 5.02 -12.96
CA LEU A 158 5.20 6.05 -13.58
C LEU A 158 6.66 5.58 -13.74
N LYS A 159 7.21 4.85 -12.76
CA LYS A 159 8.52 4.20 -12.88
C LYS A 159 8.55 3.21 -14.05
N TRP A 160 7.51 2.40 -14.20
CA TRP A 160 7.38 1.48 -15.33
C TRP A 160 7.32 2.23 -16.68
N LEU A 161 6.55 3.31 -16.77
CA LEU A 161 6.51 4.17 -17.97
C LEU A 161 7.88 4.80 -18.29
N MET A 162 8.64 5.22 -17.28
CA MET A 162 9.98 5.80 -17.48
C MET A 162 10.96 4.83 -18.16
N ALA A 163 10.83 3.53 -17.91
CA ALA A 163 11.65 2.52 -18.56
C ALA A 163 11.30 2.36 -20.05
N ARG A 164 10.02 2.55 -20.39
CA ARG A 164 9.49 2.38 -21.75
C ARG A 164 9.61 3.63 -22.60
N HIS A 165 9.55 4.80 -21.96
CA HIS A 165 9.64 6.11 -22.60
C HIS A 165 10.82 6.93 -22.04
N PRO A 166 12.09 6.51 -22.26
CA PRO A 166 13.26 7.21 -21.70
C PRO A 166 13.31 8.71 -22.06
N MET A 167 12.84 9.08 -23.26
CA MET A 167 12.79 10.48 -23.71
C MET A 167 11.80 11.33 -22.92
N GLN A 168 10.77 10.71 -22.33
CA GLN A 168 9.74 11.37 -21.52
C GLN A 168 10.04 11.32 -20.02
N LYS A 169 11.14 10.68 -19.62
CA LYS A 169 11.54 10.52 -18.21
C LYS A 169 11.50 11.83 -17.43
N ARG A 170 11.94 12.94 -18.03
CA ARG A 170 11.92 14.26 -17.36
C ARG A 170 10.49 14.77 -17.13
N HIS A 171 9.58 14.55 -18.07
CA HIS A 171 8.18 14.94 -17.92
C HIS A 171 7.52 14.10 -16.83
N ILE A 172 7.69 12.77 -16.87
CA ILE A 172 7.15 11.85 -15.86
C ILE A 172 7.64 12.20 -14.45
N LEU A 173 8.94 12.43 -14.29
CA LEU A 173 9.50 12.81 -12.98
C LEU A 173 8.96 14.15 -12.46
N LYS A 174 8.64 15.12 -13.33
CA LYS A 174 8.02 16.37 -12.89
C LYS A 174 6.63 16.13 -12.29
N THR A 175 5.85 15.20 -12.84
CA THR A 175 4.55 14.82 -12.28
C THR A 175 4.71 14.31 -10.85
N MET A 176 5.65 13.39 -10.62
CA MET A 176 5.90 12.81 -9.29
C MET A 176 6.44 13.82 -8.26
N ALA A 177 7.08 14.90 -8.72
CA ALA A 177 7.74 15.89 -7.88
C ALA A 177 6.78 16.92 -7.25
N SER A 178 5.47 16.79 -7.43
CA SER A 178 4.51 17.74 -6.85
C SER A 178 4.67 17.86 -5.32
N LYS A 179 4.66 19.09 -4.80
CA LYS A 179 4.57 19.33 -3.34
C LYS A 179 3.24 18.90 -2.77
N LYS A 180 2.18 19.01 -3.59
CA LYS A 180 0.82 18.60 -3.24
C LYS A 180 0.65 17.18 -3.77
N GLY A 181 0.76 16.20 -2.87
CA GLY A 181 0.49 14.79 -3.18
C GLY A 181 1.53 14.04 -4.03
N GLY A 182 2.72 14.59 -4.23
CA GLY A 182 3.81 13.89 -4.91
C GLY A 182 4.51 12.85 -4.02
N ILE A 183 5.54 12.22 -4.58
CA ILE A 183 6.19 11.03 -4.00
C ILE A 183 6.88 11.29 -2.65
N MET A 184 7.17 12.55 -2.33
CA MET A 184 7.80 12.91 -1.04
C MET A 184 6.82 12.83 0.14
N SER A 185 5.52 12.68 -0.10
CA SER A 185 4.49 12.46 0.92
C SER A 185 4.29 10.97 1.27
N TYR A 186 5.09 10.08 0.68
CA TYR A 186 5.02 8.64 0.93
C TYR A 186 5.27 8.28 2.40
N THR A 187 4.58 7.22 2.85
CA THR A 187 4.74 6.61 4.17
C THR A 187 5.00 5.11 4.03
N PRO A 188 5.95 4.52 4.77
CA PRO A 188 6.28 3.09 4.67
C PRO A 188 5.05 2.18 4.81
N THR A 189 4.92 1.19 3.93
CA THR A 189 3.74 0.32 3.87
C THR A 189 4.00 -1.10 4.36
N ALA A 190 5.26 -1.51 4.56
CA ALA A 190 5.61 -2.88 4.94
C ALA A 190 4.84 -3.41 6.15
N SER A 191 4.68 -2.58 7.19
CA SER A 191 3.96 -2.98 8.41
C SER A 191 2.45 -3.08 8.23
N LEU A 192 1.90 -2.55 7.15
CA LEU A 192 0.45 -2.54 6.86
C LEU A 192 0.03 -3.77 6.05
N MET A 193 0.97 -4.59 5.60
CA MET A 193 0.71 -5.78 4.79
C MET A 193 0.96 -7.07 5.58
N TYR A 194 0.27 -8.13 5.20
CA TYR A 194 0.55 -9.48 5.63
C TYR A 194 0.62 -10.45 4.43
N PRO A 195 1.72 -11.21 4.28
CA PRO A 195 2.95 -11.13 5.08
C PRO A 195 3.63 -9.76 4.90
N PRO A 196 4.43 -9.29 5.89
CA PRO A 196 5.15 -8.03 5.73
C PRO A 196 6.11 -8.08 4.54
N SER A 197 6.09 -7.05 3.70
CA SER A 197 6.98 -6.91 2.55
C SER A 197 7.46 -5.47 2.42
N ASN A 198 8.76 -5.27 2.27
CA ASN A 198 9.36 -3.95 2.03
C ASN A 198 9.60 -3.66 0.55
N SER A 199 9.07 -4.48 -0.37
CA SER A 199 9.32 -4.30 -1.81
C SER A 199 8.84 -2.95 -2.32
N ILE A 200 7.67 -2.49 -1.89
CA ILE A 200 7.12 -1.17 -2.26
C ILE A 200 7.98 -0.06 -1.64
N ASP A 201 8.27 -0.15 -0.34
CA ASP A 201 9.09 0.82 0.40
C ASP A 201 10.43 1.06 -0.32
N VAL A 202 11.16 -0.02 -0.63
CA VAL A 202 12.45 0.07 -1.34
C VAL A 202 12.31 0.76 -2.69
N GLU A 203 11.26 0.46 -3.45
CA GLU A 203 11.08 1.01 -4.79
C GLU A 203 10.69 2.48 -4.78
N ILE A 204 9.86 2.90 -3.82
CA ILE A 204 9.52 4.31 -3.62
C ILE A 204 10.73 5.09 -3.10
N GLU A 205 11.49 4.56 -2.13
CA GLU A 205 12.72 5.19 -1.62
C GLU A 205 13.78 5.37 -2.71
N ASN A 206 13.92 4.40 -3.60
CA ASN A 206 14.79 4.50 -4.78
C ASN A 206 14.38 5.66 -5.69
N LEU A 207 13.07 5.86 -5.89
CA LEU A 207 12.55 6.98 -6.68
C LEU A 207 12.76 8.32 -5.96
N GLN A 208 12.50 8.41 -4.66
CA GLN A 208 12.76 9.62 -3.85
C GLN A 208 14.24 10.02 -3.90
N THR A 209 15.14 9.04 -3.88
CA THR A 209 16.59 9.24 -4.01
C THR A 209 16.97 9.92 -5.33
N LEU A 210 16.21 9.72 -6.41
CA LEU A 210 16.42 10.43 -7.68
C LEU A 210 16.11 11.94 -7.58
N PHE A 211 15.18 12.34 -6.72
CA PHE A 211 14.79 13.74 -6.52
C PHE A 211 15.74 14.49 -5.60
N LEU A 212 16.30 13.81 -4.60
CA LEU A 212 17.22 14.38 -3.62
C LEU A 212 18.65 14.54 -4.15
N ASN A 213 19.09 13.66 -5.05
CA ASN A 213 20.44 13.71 -5.61
C ASN A 213 20.57 14.76 -6.73
N ALA A 214 21.15 15.91 -6.41
CA ALA A 214 21.39 17.03 -7.34
C ALA A 214 22.11 16.62 -8.63
N SER A 215 23.05 15.68 -8.54
CA SER A 215 23.86 15.19 -9.66
C SER A 215 23.14 14.20 -10.58
N LYS A 216 22.11 13.50 -10.06
CA LYS A 216 21.36 12.46 -10.77
C LYS A 216 19.94 12.90 -11.15
N CYS A 217 19.45 14.01 -10.60
CA CYS A 217 18.09 14.51 -10.83
C CYS A 217 17.96 15.08 -12.26
N PRO A 218 17.14 14.47 -13.14
CA PRO A 218 16.92 14.97 -14.50
C PRO A 218 16.14 16.29 -14.53
N VAL A 219 15.50 16.64 -13.42
CA VAL A 219 14.79 17.90 -13.22
C VAL A 219 15.78 18.92 -12.63
N LYS A 220 16.73 19.40 -13.45
CA LYS A 220 17.65 20.48 -13.06
C LYS A 220 16.85 21.64 -12.45
N LYS A 221 17.22 22.08 -11.24
CA LYS A 221 16.55 23.11 -10.40
C LYS A 221 15.19 22.70 -9.80
N GLY A 222 14.88 21.41 -9.67
CA GLY A 222 13.71 20.95 -8.91
C GLY A 222 13.79 21.34 -7.44
N GLU A 223 12.65 21.65 -6.82
CA GLU A 223 12.59 22.17 -5.44
C GLU A 223 13.19 21.20 -4.40
N TRP A 224 13.12 19.90 -4.67
CA TRP A 224 13.67 18.82 -3.82
C TRP A 224 15.20 18.73 -3.84
N VAL A 225 15.84 19.20 -4.91
CA VAL A 225 17.31 19.25 -4.99
C VAL A 225 17.86 20.21 -3.93
N GLY A 226 17.16 21.32 -3.68
CA GLY A 226 17.50 22.24 -2.61
C GLY A 226 17.36 21.62 -1.22
N LEU A 227 16.39 20.73 -1.02
CA LEU A 227 16.23 19.98 0.23
C LEU A 227 17.38 18.99 0.43
N GLY A 228 17.74 18.21 -0.60
CA GLY A 228 18.86 17.26 -0.55
C GLY A 228 20.17 17.96 -0.14
N ASN A 229 20.52 19.05 -0.82
CA ASN A 229 21.72 19.84 -0.49
C ASN A 229 21.69 20.39 0.95
N LYS A 230 20.53 20.86 1.43
CA LYS A 230 20.38 21.34 2.82
C LYS A 230 20.60 20.23 3.84
N ILE A 231 20.10 19.03 3.56
CA ILE A 231 20.29 17.86 4.42
C ILE A 231 21.77 17.47 4.45
N GLU A 232 22.43 17.39 3.30
CA GLU A 232 23.86 17.07 3.21
C GLU A 232 24.72 18.06 3.99
N CYS A 233 24.45 19.38 3.88
CA CYS A 233 25.19 20.40 4.62
C CYS A 233 25.01 20.33 6.15
N LYS A 234 24.01 19.61 6.66
CA LYS A 234 23.81 19.41 8.11
C LYS A 234 24.72 18.33 8.69
N TYR A 235 25.24 17.41 7.87
CA TYR A 235 26.16 16.37 8.33
C TYR A 235 27.52 16.96 8.67
N LYS A 236 27.70 17.31 9.95
CA LYS A 236 28.98 17.80 10.51
C LYS A 236 29.69 16.67 11.24
N LEU A 237 30.44 15.85 10.50
CA LEU A 237 31.32 14.86 11.09
C LEU A 237 32.44 15.58 11.85
N LYS A 238 32.53 15.38 13.16
CA LYS A 238 33.67 15.84 13.94
C LYS A 238 34.85 14.92 13.64
N PRO A 239 35.97 15.41 13.10
CA PRO A 239 37.17 14.59 12.98
C PRO A 239 37.64 14.17 14.38
N SER A 240 37.55 12.88 14.69
CA SER A 240 38.08 12.31 15.92
C SER A 240 39.47 11.75 15.65
N PHE A 241 40.49 12.35 16.27
CA PHE A 241 41.88 11.87 16.20
C PHE A 241 42.30 11.06 17.44
N LYS A 242 41.37 10.74 18.35
CA LYS A 242 41.69 9.99 19.57
C LYS A 242 40.79 8.76 19.69
N LEU A 243 41.43 7.59 19.68
CA LEU A 243 40.78 6.34 20.11
C LEU A 243 40.42 6.46 21.60
N PRO A 244 39.22 6.03 22.02
CA PRO A 244 38.82 6.10 23.42
C PRO A 244 39.74 5.24 24.30
N ASN A 245 40.26 5.82 25.38
CA ASN A 245 41.01 5.08 26.39
C ASN A 245 40.05 4.10 27.11
N VAL A 246 40.37 2.81 27.06
CA VAL A 246 39.54 1.68 27.52
C VAL A 246 39.35 1.64 29.06
N THR A 247 39.87 2.62 29.80
CA THR A 247 39.96 2.57 31.27
C THR A 247 38.85 3.30 32.03
N GLU A 248 37.86 3.90 31.38
CA GLU A 248 36.70 4.49 32.06
C GLU A 248 35.50 3.52 32.06
N LYS A 249 34.96 3.25 33.26
CA LYS A 249 33.74 2.46 33.51
C LYS A 249 32.69 2.69 32.43
N SER A 250 32.19 1.59 31.86
CA SER A 250 31.21 1.53 30.76
C SER A 250 30.04 2.51 30.96
N ARG A 251 30.16 3.72 30.40
CA ARG A 251 29.04 4.62 30.19
C ARG A 251 28.51 4.36 28.79
N CYS A 252 27.27 3.89 28.68
CA CYS A 252 26.61 3.79 27.38
C CYS A 252 26.41 5.21 26.83
N PRO A 253 27.06 5.58 25.72
CA PRO A 253 26.83 6.87 25.11
C PRO A 253 25.38 6.91 24.61
N ILE A 254 24.63 7.92 25.02
CA ILE A 254 23.31 8.21 24.45
C ILE A 254 23.58 8.90 23.11
N MET A 255 22.98 8.39 22.03
CA MET A 255 22.99 9.11 20.76
C MET A 255 22.18 10.41 20.93
N SER A 256 22.90 11.53 21.08
CA SER A 256 22.33 12.86 21.04
C SER A 256 22.81 13.57 19.77
N GLY A 257 21.94 13.67 18.77
CA GLY A 257 22.17 14.46 17.57
C GLY A 257 21.27 15.70 17.57
N LYS A 258 21.83 16.87 17.30
CA LYS A 258 21.03 18.03 16.87
C LYS A 258 20.93 17.97 15.35
N MET A 259 19.78 17.58 14.82
CA MET A 259 19.46 17.71 13.39
C MET A 259 19.04 19.15 13.05
#